data_AF-A0A2U8I2R9-F1
#
_entry.id   AF-A0A2U8I2R9-F1
#
_cell.length_a   1.000
_cell.length_b   1.000
_cell.length_c   1.000
_cell.angle_alpha   90.00
_cell.angle_beta   90.00
_cell.angle_gamma   90.00
#
_symmetry.space_group_name_H-M   'P 1'
#
loop_
_entity.id
_entity.type
_entity.pdbx_description
1 polymer ?
#
loop_
_entity_poly.entity_id
_entity_poly.type
_entity_poly.pdbx_seq_one_letter_code
_entity_poly.pdbx_strand_id
1 'polypeptide(L)'
;MVGGVGDDIYLFARGDGHDSILEDGGTDSLVFTSREITRETLWLKKDGDNLRIQVNGANSGDTVTVLGYYDNPKNKIEMISVERYQLAGDNIDRMVEAMSTFTSSESISAAGNINLQTHINSLWIATSNP
;
A
#
# COMPACT_ATOMS: atom_id res chain seq x y z
N MET A 1 1.19 -2.58 15.52
CA MET A 1 1.64 -1.21 15.77
C MET A 1 0.42 -0.35 16.07
N VAL A 2 0.54 0.60 17.00
CA VAL A 2 -0.52 1.56 17.34
C VAL A 2 0.15 2.92 17.45
N GLY A 3 -0.25 3.89 16.63
CA GLY A 3 0.29 5.26 16.66
C GLY A 3 -0.42 6.10 17.71
N GLY A 4 -1.75 6.04 17.73
CA GLY A 4 -2.58 6.82 18.64
C GLY A 4 -3.09 8.08 17.96
N VAL A 5 -3.09 9.21 18.67
CA VAL A 5 -3.54 10.51 18.13
C VAL A 5 -2.31 11.32 17.72
N GLY A 6 -2.32 11.86 16.50
CA GLY A 6 -1.24 12.70 15.99
C GLY A 6 -0.79 12.23 14.60
N ASP A 7 0.32 12.77 14.11
CA ASP A 7 0.91 12.32 12.86
C ASP A 7 1.98 11.26 13.17
N ASP A 8 1.72 10.01 12.81
CA ASP A 8 2.55 8.86 13.14
C ASP A 8 3.31 8.29 11.93
N ILE A 9 4.45 7.67 12.22
CA ILE A 9 5.28 6.99 11.21
C ILE A 9 5.46 5.53 11.60
N TYR A 10 4.89 4.65 10.79
CA TYR A 10 4.99 3.20 10.90
C TYR A 10 6.08 2.71 9.98
N LEU A 11 7.06 1.99 10.54
CA LEU A 11 8.18 1.44 9.77
C LEU A 11 7.95 -0.05 9.57
N PHE A 12 8.08 -0.52 8.33
CA PHE A 12 8.05 -1.93 8.00
C PHE A 12 9.32 -2.33 7.26
N ALA A 13 9.90 -3.45 7.66
CA ALA A 13 11.03 -4.09 7.02
C ALA A 13 10.67 -5.53 6.60
N ARG A 14 11.39 -6.04 5.61
CA ARG A 14 11.28 -7.43 5.19
C ARG A 14 11.66 -8.36 6.35
N GLY A 15 10.82 -9.35 6.62
CA GLY A 15 10.97 -10.29 7.73
C GLY A 15 10.20 -9.89 8.99
N ASP A 16 9.55 -8.72 9.02
CA ASP A 16 8.67 -8.33 10.14
C ASP A 16 7.38 -9.18 10.19
N GLY A 17 7.08 -9.94 9.13
CA GLY A 17 5.97 -10.88 9.10
C GLY A 17 4.64 -10.20 8.85
N HIS A 18 3.66 -10.44 9.73
CA HIS A 18 2.28 -10.01 9.55
C HIS A 18 1.90 -8.96 10.59
N ASP A 19 2.07 -7.70 10.23
CA ASP A 19 1.77 -6.58 11.10
C ASP A 19 0.36 -6.04 10.89
N SER A 20 -0.20 -5.51 11.97
CA SER A 20 -1.46 -4.76 11.96
C SER A 20 -1.22 -3.35 12.49
N ILE A 21 -1.80 -2.36 11.82
CA ILE A 21 -1.81 -0.95 12.21
C ILE A 21 -3.24 -0.61 12.66
N LEU A 22 -3.34 0.02 13.82
CA LEU A 22 -4.57 0.60 14.33
C LEU A 22 -4.36 2.10 14.49
N GLU A 23 -5.13 2.88 13.73
CA GLU A 23 -5.09 4.35 13.72
C GLU A 23 -6.19 4.97 14.58
N ASP A 24 -6.00 6.22 15.00
CA ASP A 24 -7.02 7.07 15.61
C ASP A 24 -6.98 8.52 15.06
N GLY A 25 -6.61 8.63 13.78
CA GLY A 25 -6.60 9.85 12.99
C GLY A 25 -5.32 10.69 13.11
N GLY A 26 -4.98 11.37 12.03
CA GLY A 26 -3.68 12.01 11.87
C GLY A 26 -3.39 12.28 10.41
N THR A 27 -2.14 12.63 10.11
CA THR A 27 -1.54 12.50 8.78
C THR A 27 -0.44 11.43 8.85
N ASP A 28 -0.86 10.18 8.74
CA ASP A 28 -0.06 9.01 9.11
C ASP A 28 0.65 8.39 7.90
N SER A 29 1.84 7.85 8.17
CA SER A 29 2.75 7.35 7.13
C SER A 29 3.22 5.93 7.40
N LEU A 30 2.99 5.03 6.44
CA LEU A 30 3.66 3.72 6.39
C LEU A 30 4.90 3.80 5.50
N VAL A 31 6.06 3.49 6.05
CA VAL A 31 7.36 3.54 5.37
C VAL A 31 7.97 2.15 5.28
N PHE A 32 8.13 1.67 4.05
CA PHE A 32 8.89 0.44 3.76
C PHE A 32 10.38 0.77 3.68
N THR A 33 11.16 0.15 4.57
CA THR A 33 12.57 0.53 4.80
C THR A 33 13.58 -0.43 4.16
N SER A 34 13.19 -1.66 3.85
CA SER A 34 14.08 -2.64 3.23
C SER A 34 14.28 -2.37 1.74
N ARG A 35 15.53 -2.47 1.28
CA ARG A 35 15.93 -2.16 -0.11
C ARG A 35 15.33 -3.10 -1.15
N GLU A 36 14.94 -4.29 -0.73
CA GLU A 36 14.30 -5.30 -1.57
C GLU A 36 12.80 -5.03 -1.78
N ILE A 37 12.22 -4.11 -1.00
CA ILE A 37 10.84 -3.68 -1.14
C ILE A 37 10.83 -2.48 -2.07
N THR A 38 10.30 -2.67 -3.28
CA THR A 38 10.10 -1.61 -4.27
C THR A 38 8.61 -1.42 -4.53
N ARG A 39 8.23 -0.29 -5.16
CA ARG A 39 6.82 -0.01 -5.49
C ARG A 39 6.18 -1.10 -6.38
N GLU A 40 6.98 -1.78 -7.20
CA GLU A 40 6.55 -2.87 -8.07
C GLU A 40 6.31 -4.18 -7.31
N THR A 41 6.87 -4.30 -6.10
CA THR A 41 6.69 -5.48 -5.24
C THR A 41 5.52 -5.36 -4.29
N LEU A 42 4.93 -4.17 -4.14
CA LEU A 42 3.81 -3.93 -3.25
C LEU A 42 2.48 -4.25 -3.93
N TRP A 43 1.65 -5.04 -3.26
CA TRP A 43 0.29 -5.35 -3.69
C TRP A 43 -0.72 -4.88 -2.65
N LEU A 44 -1.56 -3.92 -3.01
CA LEU A 44 -2.60 -3.36 -2.16
C LEU A 44 -3.94 -3.99 -2.53
N LYS A 45 -4.71 -4.39 -1.52
CA LYS A 45 -6.07 -4.89 -1.70
C LYS A 45 -6.96 -4.47 -0.54
N LYS A 46 -8.26 -4.37 -0.83
CA LYS A 46 -9.31 -4.33 0.18
C LYS A 46 -9.57 -5.76 0.69
N ASP A 47 -9.52 -5.95 2.00
CA ASP A 47 -9.75 -7.23 2.69
C ASP A 47 -10.80 -7.01 3.80
N GLY A 48 -12.07 -7.20 3.46
CA GLY A 48 -13.19 -6.72 4.28
C GLY A 48 -13.17 -5.19 4.37
N ASP A 49 -13.15 -4.65 5.59
CA ASP A 49 -13.02 -3.21 5.85
C ASP A 49 -11.57 -2.75 6.05
N ASN A 50 -10.60 -3.65 5.84
CA ASN A 50 -9.18 -3.36 6.03
C ASN A 50 -8.49 -3.06 4.71
N LEU A 51 -7.47 -2.21 4.75
CA LEU A 51 -6.47 -2.10 3.70
C LEU A 51 -5.36 -3.10 4.00
N ARG A 52 -5.06 -3.99 3.05
CA ARG A 52 -3.98 -4.96 3.18
C ARG A 52 -2.91 -4.72 2.13
N ILE A 53 -1.69 -4.52 2.58
CA ILE A 53 -0.49 -4.35 1.76
C ILE A 53 0.35 -5.63 1.87
N GLN A 54 0.63 -6.27 0.74
CA GLN A 54 1.46 -7.47 0.65
C GLN A 54 2.79 -7.12 -0.01
N VAL A 55 3.88 -7.66 0.50
CA VAL A 55 5.23 -7.40 -0.01
C VAL A 55 5.72 -8.61 -0.81
N ASN A 56 5.68 -8.55 -2.14
CA ASN A 56 6.18 -9.50 -3.14
C ASN A 56 5.56 -10.93 -3.11
N GLY A 57 5.23 -11.47 -4.29
CA GLY A 57 4.32 -12.62 -4.44
C GLY A 57 4.77 -13.96 -3.82
N ALA A 58 3.76 -14.74 -3.39
CA ALA A 58 3.69 -16.14 -2.91
C ALA A 58 4.70 -16.66 -1.85
N ASN A 59 5.94 -16.18 -1.82
CA ASN A 59 7.04 -16.79 -1.05
C ASN A 59 7.65 -15.88 0.04
N SER A 60 7.19 -14.64 0.22
CA SER A 60 7.68 -13.75 1.28
C SER A 60 6.80 -13.73 2.53
N GLY A 61 5.50 -14.04 2.42
CA GLY A 61 4.56 -14.07 3.55
C GLY A 61 4.22 -12.69 4.14
N ASP A 62 5.13 -11.72 4.10
CA ASP A 62 5.01 -10.44 4.78
C ASP A 62 3.78 -9.61 4.37
N THR A 63 3.06 -9.09 5.36
CA THR A 63 1.90 -8.23 5.15
C THR A 63 1.77 -7.16 6.21
N VAL A 64 1.31 -5.98 5.81
CA VAL A 64 0.82 -4.95 6.71
C VAL A 64 -0.68 -4.80 6.49
N THR A 65 -1.45 -4.82 7.57
CA THR A 65 -2.92 -4.62 7.54
C THR A 65 -3.29 -3.38 8.33
N VAL A 66 -3.89 -2.39 7.67
CA VAL A 66 -4.46 -1.22 8.34
C VAL A 66 -5.92 -1.54 8.66
N LEU A 67 -6.20 -1.67 9.96
CA LEU A 67 -7.48 -2.16 10.46
C LEU A 67 -8.57 -1.09 10.32
N GLY A 68 -9.70 -1.47 9.71
CA GLY A 68 -10.85 -0.58 9.56
C GLY A 68 -10.64 0.62 8.63
N TYR A 69 -9.62 0.58 7.77
CA TYR A 69 -9.30 1.64 6.80
C TYR A 69 -10.51 2.12 5.98
N TYR A 70 -11.42 1.21 5.64
CA TYR A 70 -12.62 1.49 4.85
C TYR A 70 -13.88 1.74 5.69
N ASP A 71 -13.81 1.58 7.01
CA ASP A 71 -14.94 1.73 7.94
C ASP A 71 -15.03 3.17 8.50
N ASN A 72 -13.88 3.74 8.88
CA ASN A 72 -13.81 5.07 9.48
C ASN A 72 -12.65 5.89 8.87
N PRO A 73 -12.88 7.13 8.42
CA PRO A 73 -11.80 7.99 7.92
C PRO A 73 -10.63 8.18 8.88
N LYS A 74 -10.85 8.10 10.21
CA LYS A 74 -9.77 8.15 11.21
C LYS A 74 -8.86 6.93 11.20
N ASN A 75 -9.31 5.83 10.60
CA ASN A 75 -8.54 4.60 10.55
C ASN A 75 -7.57 4.57 9.34
N LYS A 76 -7.55 5.65 8.55
CA LYS A 76 -6.74 5.71 7.34
C LYS A 76 -5.30 6.10 7.68
N ILE A 77 -4.39 5.60 6.85
CA ILE A 77 -3.08 6.21 6.64
C ILE A 77 -3.14 7.07 5.37
N GLU A 78 -2.47 8.22 5.40
CA GLU A 78 -2.48 9.20 4.32
C GLU A 78 -1.38 8.95 3.31
N MET A 79 -0.28 8.29 3.73
CA MET A 79 0.89 8.10 2.89
C MET A 79 1.51 6.70 3.04
N ILE A 80 1.88 6.11 1.92
CA ILE A 80 2.71 4.92 1.83
C ILE A 80 3.98 5.29 1.08
N SER A 81 5.12 5.13 1.73
CA SER A 81 6.43 5.48 1.17
C SER A 81 7.30 4.24 0.99
N VAL A 82 7.95 4.15 -0.17
CA VAL A 82 8.87 3.08 -0.52
C VAL A 82 9.99 3.65 -1.40
N GLU A 83 11.23 3.40 -1.02
CA GLU A 83 12.41 4.00 -1.68
C GLU A 83 12.30 5.53 -1.80
N ARG A 84 12.08 6.04 -3.02
CA ARG A 84 11.89 7.46 -3.39
C ARG A 84 10.49 7.75 -3.93
N TYR A 85 9.55 6.87 -3.64
CA TYR A 85 8.19 6.94 -4.15
C TYR A 85 7.22 7.00 -3.00
N GLN A 86 6.16 7.78 -3.20
CA GLN A 86 5.04 7.87 -2.28
C GLN A 86 3.72 7.63 -3.02
N LEU A 87 2.80 6.95 -2.34
CA LEU A 87 1.40 6.82 -2.70
C LEU A 87 0.59 7.54 -1.61
N ALA A 88 -0.22 8.52 -1.97
CA ALA A 88 -0.85 9.40 -0.99
C ALA A 88 -2.34 9.65 -1.28
N GLY A 89 -3.12 9.81 -0.20
CA GLY A 89 -4.55 10.12 -0.26
C GLY A 89 -5.32 9.16 -1.16
N ASP A 90 -6.18 9.72 -2.02
CA ASP A 90 -7.03 8.96 -2.95
C ASP A 90 -6.27 8.02 -3.89
N ASN A 91 -4.97 8.23 -4.12
CA ASN A 91 -4.18 7.31 -4.95
C ASN A 91 -4.01 5.94 -4.30
N ILE A 92 -4.11 5.83 -2.97
CA ILE A 92 -4.13 4.54 -2.25
C ILE A 92 -5.37 3.75 -2.66
N ASP A 93 -6.54 4.38 -2.65
CA ASP A 93 -7.80 3.74 -3.04
C ASP A 93 -7.82 3.39 -4.54
N ARG A 94 -7.34 4.29 -5.41
CA ARG A 94 -7.21 4.01 -6.86
C ARG A 94 -6.26 2.86 -7.14
N MET A 95 -5.20 2.71 -6.35
CA MET A 95 -4.28 1.59 -6.46
C MET A 95 -4.98 0.28 -6.16
N VAL A 96 -5.75 0.25 -5.07
CA VAL A 96 -6.55 -0.91 -4.66
C VAL A 96 -7.56 -1.29 -5.73
N GLU A 97 -8.26 -0.32 -6.30
CA GLU A 97 -9.21 -0.54 -7.40
C GLU A 97 -8.50 -1.13 -8.63
N ALA A 98 -7.40 -0.52 -9.07
CA ALA A 98 -6.61 -0.99 -10.21
C ALA A 98 -6.09 -2.42 -10.00
N MET A 99 -5.51 -2.72 -8.83
CA MET A 99 -5.02 -4.05 -8.48
C MET A 99 -6.15 -5.08 -8.36
N SER A 100 -7.32 -4.69 -7.83
CA SER A 100 -8.50 -5.57 -7.80
C SER A 100 -8.96 -5.96 -9.20
N THR A 101 -8.93 -5.02 -10.16
CA THR A 101 -9.25 -5.35 -11.56
C THR A 101 -8.30 -6.40 -12.12
N PHE A 102 -6.99 -6.32 -11.82
CA PHE A 102 -6.00 -7.30 -12.28
C PHE A 102 -6.33 -8.73 -11.80
N THR A 103 -6.64 -8.90 -10.51
CA THR A 103 -6.97 -10.23 -9.95
C THR A 103 -8.25 -10.84 -10.52
N SER A 104 -9.21 -10.01 -10.89
CA SER A 104 -10.48 -10.47 -11.48
C SER A 104 -10.37 -10.78 -12.97
N SER A 105 -9.23 -10.46 -13.59
CA SER A 105 -9.08 -10.41 -15.03
C SER A 105 -7.76 -11.01 -15.51
N GLU A 106 -7.43 -12.22 -15.03
CA GLU A 106 -6.41 -13.10 -15.62
C GLU A 106 -6.62 -13.40 -17.13
N SER A 107 -7.68 -12.85 -17.75
CA SER A 107 -7.99 -12.94 -19.19
C SER A 107 -7.75 -11.65 -19.99
N ILE A 108 -7.17 -10.58 -19.43
CA ILE A 108 -6.84 -9.38 -20.24
C ILE A 108 -5.65 -9.68 -21.16
N SER A 109 -5.79 -9.30 -22.44
CA SER A 109 -4.72 -9.40 -23.43
C SER A 109 -3.43 -8.71 -22.95
N ALA A 110 -2.27 -9.11 -23.49
CA ALA A 110 -0.97 -8.53 -23.13
C ALA A 110 -0.97 -6.98 -23.19
N ALA A 111 -1.71 -6.38 -24.12
CA ALA A 111 -1.84 -4.92 -24.24
C ALA A 111 -2.62 -4.29 -23.07
N GLY A 112 -3.68 -4.93 -22.57
CA GLY A 112 -4.42 -4.40 -21.43
C GLY A 112 -3.66 -4.56 -20.11
N ASN A 113 -2.84 -5.60 -19.96
CA ASN A 113 -1.90 -5.73 -18.84
C ASN A 113 -0.85 -4.61 -18.83
N ILE A 114 -0.33 -4.22 -20.00
CA ILE A 114 0.62 -3.09 -20.12
C ILE A 114 -0.04 -1.76 -19.74
N ASN A 115 -1.28 -1.51 -20.18
CA ASN A 115 -2.01 -0.30 -19.83
C ASN A 115 -2.28 -0.21 -18.32
N LEU A 116 -2.64 -1.33 -17.68
CA LEU A 116 -2.90 -1.39 -16.25
C LEU A 116 -1.63 -1.21 -15.42
N GLN A 117 -0.52 -1.85 -15.80
CA GLN A 117 0.77 -1.63 -15.14
C GLN A 117 1.25 -0.18 -15.26
N THR A 118 1.04 0.44 -16.42
CA THR A 118 1.36 1.84 -16.65
C THR A 118 0.51 2.75 -15.77
N HIS A 119 -0.80 2.46 -15.67
CA HIS A 119 -1.72 3.18 -14.82
C HIS A 119 -1.32 3.08 -13.33
N ILE A 120 -1.11 1.87 -12.82
CA ILE A 120 -0.65 1.60 -11.44
C ILE A 120 0.65 2.37 -11.15
N ASN A 121 1.63 2.31 -12.05
CA ASN A 121 2.89 3.02 -11.86
C ASN A 121 2.75 4.55 -11.85
N SER A 122 1.74 5.09 -12.55
CA SER A 122 1.46 6.54 -12.58
C SER A 122 0.85 7.09 -11.30
N LEU A 123 0.30 6.23 -10.43
CA LEU A 123 -0.26 6.63 -9.14
C LEU A 123 0.82 6.95 -8.10
N TRP A 124 2.00 6.35 -8.25
CA TRP A 124 3.17 6.64 -7.43
C TRP A 124 3.81 7.96 -7.85
N ILE A 125 4.06 8.82 -6.86
CA ILE A 125 4.72 10.10 -7.05
C ILE A 125 6.18 9.94 -6.63
N ALA A 126 7.11 10.34 -7.49
CA ALA A 126 8.53 10.39 -7.12
C ALA A 126 8.76 11.56 -6.15
N THR A 127 9.39 11.30 -5.02
CA THR A 127 9.82 12.33 -4.08
C THR A 127 11.14 12.91 -4.57
N SER A 128 11.24 14.24 -4.63
CA SER A 128 12.52 14.91 -4.81
C SER A 128 13.47 14.46 -3.70
N ASN A 129 14.64 13.92 -4.05
CA ASN A 129 15.72 13.83 -3.07
C ASN A 129 16.10 15.28 -2.67
N PRO A 130 16.40 15.58 -1.40
CA PRO A 130 17.07 16.83 -1.06
C PRO A 130 18.43 16.94 -1.76
#